data_AF-A0A804HPI5-F1
#
_entry.id   AF-A0A804HPI5-F1
#
_cell.length_a   1.000
_cell.length_b   1.000
_cell.length_c   1.000
_cell.angle_alpha   90.00
_cell.angle_beta   90.00
_cell.angle_gamma   90.00
#
_symmetry.space_group_name_H-M   'P 1'
#
loop_
_entity.id
_entity.type
_entity.pdbx_description
1 polymer ?
#
loop_
_entity_poly.entity_id
_entity_poly.type
_entity_poly.pdbx_seq_one_letter_code
_entity_poly.pdbx_strand_id
1 'polypeptide(L)'
;MGIGVQLNKEEKLSYSVRGKKSFPITANGLVGINLKGKCYFDKEFKERKPRGAVELAWSIFNFQKDQDVRIKIGYEICDQVPYLQIRENNWTLGADIHGKWNVRFDL
;
A
#
# COMPACT_ATOMS: atom_id res chain seq x y z
N MET A 1 -0.45 -5.70 12.18
CA MET A 1 -0.78 -4.30 12.55
C MET A 1 0.50 -3.61 12.95
N GLY A 2 0.59 -2.29 12.80
CA GLY A 2 1.76 -1.51 13.18
C GLY A 2 1.34 -0.17 13.76
N ILE A 3 2.08 0.29 14.76
CA ILE A 3 1.92 1.61 15.39
C ILE A 3 3.20 2.39 15.07
N GLY A 4 3.04 3.64 14.67
CA GLY A 4 4.16 4.55 14.39
C GLY A 4 3.96 5.87 15.11
N VAL A 5 5.06 6.43 15.61
CA VAL A 5 5.12 7.78 16.18
C VAL A 5 6.05 8.59 15.30
N GLN A 6 5.61 9.78 14.90
CA GLN A 6 6.41 10.71 14.10
C GLN A 6 6.52 12.04 14.85
N LEU A 7 7.74 12.57 14.95
CA LEU A 7 7.99 13.91 15.46
C LEU A 7 8.39 14.79 14.27
N ASN A 8 7.59 15.82 13.99
CA ASN A 8 7.94 16.79 12.95
C ASN A 8 8.88 17.87 13.51
N LYS A 9 9.58 18.58 12.62
CA LYS A 9 10.53 19.67 12.98
C LYS A 9 9.89 20.81 13.78
N GLU A 10 8.55 20.93 13.76
CA GLU A 10 7.76 21.87 14.56
C GLU A 10 7.32 21.30 15.94
N GLU A 11 7.96 20.22 16.43
CA GLU A 11 7.56 19.49 17.66
C GLU A 11 6.12 18.94 17.69
N LYS A 12 5.43 18.95 16.54
CA LYS A 12 4.13 18.28 16.39
C LYS A 12 4.35 16.77 16.41
N LEU A 13 3.87 16.16 17.49
CA LEU A 13 3.81 14.72 17.68
C LEU A 13 2.59 14.17 16.95
N SER A 14 2.80 13.21 16.05
CA SER A 14 1.72 12.54 15.34
C SER A 14 1.82 11.03 15.56
N TYR A 15 0.69 10.42 15.87
CA TYR A 15 0.55 8.98 16.01
C TYR A 15 -0.08 8.40 14.75
N SER A 16 0.34 7.21 14.35
CA SER A 16 -0.29 6.50 13.24
C SER A 16 -0.51 5.04 13.57
N VAL A 17 -1.70 4.54 13.23
CA VAL A 17 -2.04 3.13 13.33
C VAL A 17 -2.22 2.61 11.91
N ARG A 18 -1.55 1.51 11.57
CA ARG A 18 -1.65 0.86 10.25
C ARG A 18 -2.07 -0.60 10.39
N GLY A 19 -3.09 -0.98 9.62
CA GLY A 19 -3.52 -2.34 9.42
C GLY A 19 -3.35 -2.75 7.96
N LYS A 20 -2.94 -3.99 7.73
CA LYS A 20 -3.05 -4.64 6.43
C LYS A 20 -3.55 -6.06 6.65
N LYS A 21 -4.54 -6.49 5.88
CA LYS A 21 -5.01 -7.87 5.84
C LYS A 21 -5.11 -8.33 4.38
N SER A 22 -4.69 -9.55 4.12
CA SER A 22 -4.67 -10.14 2.79
C SER A 22 -5.58 -11.37 2.79
N PHE A 23 -6.42 -11.49 1.76
CA PHE A 23 -7.35 -12.59 1.56
C PHE A 23 -7.05 -13.25 0.20
N PRO A 24 -6.64 -14.52 0.16
CA PRO A 24 -6.48 -15.23 -1.09
C PRO A 24 -7.85 -15.44 -1.76
N ILE A 25 -7.95 -15.19 -3.07
CA ILE A 25 -9.13 -15.52 -3.87
C ILE A 25 -8.97 -16.92 -4.48
N THR A 26 -7.77 -17.24 -4.96
CA THR A 26 -7.48 -18.54 -5.59
C THR A 26 -6.86 -19.51 -4.59
N ALA A 27 -7.12 -20.81 -4.77
CA ALA A 27 -6.57 -21.87 -3.91
C ALA A 27 -5.03 -21.91 -3.89
N ASN A 28 -4.38 -21.48 -4.97
CA ASN A 28 -2.92 -21.34 -5.07
C ASN A 28 -2.38 -20.02 -4.50
N GLY A 29 -3.24 -19.11 -4.03
CA GLY A 29 -2.84 -17.83 -3.41
C GLY A 29 -2.24 -16.79 -4.37
N LEU A 30 -2.22 -17.05 -5.69
CA LEU A 30 -1.64 -16.14 -6.68
C LEU A 30 -2.47 -14.87 -6.86
N VAL A 31 -3.78 -14.98 -6.73
CA VAL A 31 -4.70 -13.85 -6.80
C VAL A 31 -5.32 -13.64 -5.43
N GLY A 32 -5.34 -12.39 -4.96
CA GLY A 32 -5.91 -12.05 -3.67
C GLY A 32 -6.26 -10.58 -3.51
N ILE A 33 -7.04 -10.29 -2.47
CA ILE A 33 -7.44 -8.94 -2.09
C ILE A 33 -6.64 -8.51 -0.87
N ASN A 34 -6.07 -7.31 -0.91
CA ASN A 34 -5.46 -6.66 0.25
C ASN A 34 -6.35 -5.52 0.72
N LEU A 35 -6.72 -5.56 2.00
CA LEU A 35 -7.30 -4.43 2.71
C LEU A 35 -6.18 -3.70 3.45
N LYS A 36 -6.07 -2.40 3.24
CA LYS A 36 -5.13 -1.51 3.94
C LYS A 36 -5.94 -0.44 4.66
N GLY A 37 -5.64 -0.27 5.94
CA GLY A 37 -6.15 0.84 6.75
C GLY A 37 -4.99 1.60 7.37
N LYS A 38 -5.05 2.92 7.35
CA LYS A 38 -4.14 3.78 8.11
C LYS A 38 -4.95 4.88 8.77
N CYS A 39 -4.70 5.16 10.04
CA CYS A 39 -5.31 6.30 10.73
C CYS A 39 -4.20 7.13 11.35
N TYR A 40 -4.20 8.43 11.09
CA TYR A 40 -3.31 9.39 11.73
C TYR A 40 -4.07 10.18 12.79
N PHE A 41 -3.40 10.40 13.92
CA PHE A 41 -3.86 11.20 15.04
C PHE A 41 -2.79 12.27 15.33
N ASP A 42 -3.23 13.51 15.53
CA ASP A 42 -2.35 14.54 16.08
C ASP A 42 -2.22 14.44 17.61
N LYS A 43 -1.22 15.13 18.17
CA LYS A 43 -0.91 15.17 19.61
C LYS A 43 -2.13 15.43 20.49
N GLU A 44 -3.05 16.28 20.02
CA GLU A 44 -4.27 16.66 20.73
C GLU A 44 -5.47 15.75 20.43
N PHE A 45 -5.31 14.72 19.58
CA PHE A 45 -6.36 13.81 19.11
C PHE A 45 -7.59 14.49 18.46
N LYS A 46 -7.50 15.79 18.13
CA LYS A 46 -8.56 16.58 17.50
C LYS A 46 -8.74 16.25 16.03
N GLU A 47 -7.65 16.11 15.28
CA GLU A 47 -7.69 15.70 13.88
C GLU A 47 -7.49 14.20 13.75
N ARG A 48 -8.40 13.57 13.00
CA ARG A 48 -8.33 12.17 12.61
C ARG A 48 -8.35 12.11 11.09
N LYS A 49 -7.28 11.59 10.50
CA LYS A 49 -7.18 11.39 9.04
C LYS A 49 -7.17 9.90 8.75
N PRO A 50 -8.36 9.27 8.62
CA PRO A 50 -8.46 7.89 8.17
C PRO A 50 -8.10 7.81 6.70
N ARG A 51 -7.40 6.74 6.33
CA ARG A 51 -7.11 6.34 4.96
C ARG A 51 -7.40 4.85 4.83
N GLY A 52 -8.12 4.51 3.77
CA GLY A 52 -8.44 3.13 3.42
C GLY A 52 -8.06 2.85 1.98
N ALA A 53 -7.51 1.68 1.71
CA ALA A 53 -7.30 1.22 0.34
C ALA A 53 -7.63 -0.27 0.22
N VAL A 54 -8.21 -0.62 -0.93
CA VAL A 54 -8.46 -2.01 -1.35
C VAL A 54 -7.58 -2.27 -2.56
N GLU A 55 -6.88 -3.40 -2.58
CA GLU A 55 -6.03 -3.78 -3.71
C GLU A 55 -6.37 -5.19 -4.17
N LEU A 56 -6.60 -5.35 -5.46
CA LEU A 56 -6.47 -6.65 -6.12
C LEU A 56 -5.00 -6.87 -6.41
N ALA A 57 -4.46 -8.02 -6.01
CA ALA A 57 -3.08 -8.42 -6.26
C ALA A 57 -3.05 -9.72 -7.04
N TRP A 58 -2.24 -9.75 -8.09
CA TRP A 58 -1.95 -10.93 -8.90
C TRP A 58 -0.45 -11.15 -8.93
N SER A 59 0.00 -12.30 -8.45
CA SER A 59 1.39 -12.75 -8.50
C SER A 59 1.55 -13.79 -9.59
N ILE A 60 2.55 -13.59 -10.45
CA ILE A 60 2.95 -14.45 -11.56
C ILE A 60 4.38 -14.89 -11.24
N PHE A 61 4.53 -16.16 -10.91
CA PHE A 61 5.84 -16.75 -10.62
C PHE A 61 6.49 -17.27 -11.90
N ASN A 62 7.83 -17.19 -11.98
CA ASN A 62 8.61 -17.69 -13.12
C ASN A 62 8.13 -17.12 -14.47
N PHE A 63 7.87 -15.80 -14.55
CA PHE A 63 7.52 -15.16 -15.83
C PHE A 63 8.66 -15.30 -16.85
N GLN A 64 9.89 -15.12 -16.39
CA GLN A 64 11.11 -15.65 -16.98
C GLN A 64 11.89 -16.43 -15.91
N LYS A 65 12.95 -17.15 -16.30
CA LYS A 65 13.78 -17.90 -15.34
C LYS A 65 14.25 -16.97 -14.21
N ASP A 66 13.92 -17.32 -12.98
CA ASP A 66 14.24 -16.57 -11.76
C ASP A 66 13.62 -15.14 -11.69
N GLN A 67 12.52 -14.89 -12.42
CA GLN A 67 11.81 -13.60 -12.42
C GLN A 67 10.37 -13.75 -11.95
N ASP A 68 10.07 -13.06 -10.84
CA ASP A 68 8.73 -13.01 -10.26
C ASP A 68 8.11 -11.63 -10.47
N VAL A 69 6.88 -11.62 -11.01
CA VAL A 69 6.11 -10.41 -11.28
C VAL A 69 4.88 -10.38 -10.40
N ARG A 70 4.58 -9.22 -9.83
CA ARG A 70 3.34 -8.97 -9.11
C ARG A 70 2.70 -7.68 -9.58
N ILE A 71 1.49 -7.81 -10.09
CA ILE A 71 0.66 -6.69 -10.51
C ILE A 71 -0.37 -6.43 -9.42
N LYS A 72 -0.60 -5.17 -9.07
CA LYS A 72 -1.65 -4.76 -8.15
C LYS A 72 -2.42 -3.59 -8.70
N ILE A 73 -3.74 -3.69 -8.63
CA ILE A 73 -4.65 -2.58 -8.90
C ILE A 73 -5.29 -2.22 -7.57
N GLY A 74 -5.06 -0.99 -7.13
CA GLY A 74 -5.54 -0.47 -5.87
C GLY A 74 -6.50 0.69 -6.04
N TYR A 75 -7.35 0.90 -5.05
CA TYR A 75 -8.23 2.05 -4.94
C TYR A 75 -8.14 2.63 -3.52
N GLU A 76 -7.66 3.86 -3.40
CA GLU A 76 -7.69 4.62 -2.16
C GLU A 76 -9.09 5.22 -1.97
N ILE A 77 -9.83 4.73 -0.98
CA ILE A 77 -11.26 5.01 -0.80
C ILE A 77 -11.48 6.46 -0.35
N CYS A 78 -10.61 6.98 0.51
CA CYS A 78 -10.77 8.32 1.08
C CYS A 78 -10.51 9.43 0.07
N ASP A 79 -9.45 9.27 -0.73
CA ASP A 79 -9.07 10.24 -1.76
C ASP A 79 -9.69 9.89 -3.15
N GLN A 80 -10.43 8.77 -3.24
CA GLN A 80 -11.07 8.24 -4.46
C GLN A 80 -10.10 8.04 -5.63
N VAL A 81 -8.87 7.60 -5.33
CA VAL A 81 -7.79 7.50 -6.32
C VAL A 81 -7.49 6.04 -6.64
N PRO A 82 -7.76 5.56 -7.88
CA PRO A 82 -7.21 4.31 -8.35
C PRO A 82 -5.71 4.44 -8.67
N TYR A 83 -4.97 3.38 -8.38
CA TYR A 83 -3.54 3.28 -8.67
C TYR A 83 -3.16 1.88 -9.15
N LEU A 84 -2.10 1.83 -9.95
CA LEU A 84 -1.48 0.60 -10.43
C LEU A 84 -0.08 0.48 -9.80
N GLN A 85 0.27 -0.73 -9.39
CA GLN A 85 1.61 -1.05 -8.92
C GLN A 85 2.09 -2.34 -9.59
N ILE A 86 3.27 -2.27 -10.21
CA ILE A 86 3.98 -3.42 -10.76
C ILE A 86 5.22 -3.63 -9.91
N ARG A 87 5.41 -4.84 -9.41
CA ARG A 87 6.64 -5.24 -8.75
C ARG A 87 7.27 -6.38 -9.53
N GLU A 88 8.53 -6.22 -9.86
CA GLU A 88 9.34 -7.26 -10.46
C GLU A 88 10.57 -7.45 -9.58
N ASN A 89 10.75 -8.65 -9.02
CA ASN A 89 11.82 -8.94 -8.07
C ASN A 89 11.89 -7.86 -6.95
N ASN A 90 12.92 -7.02 -6.98
CA ASN A 90 13.18 -5.92 -6.04
C ASN A 90 12.75 -4.53 -6.54
N TRP A 91 12.32 -4.41 -7.80
CA TRP A 91 11.84 -3.17 -8.37
C TRP A 91 10.33 -3.04 -8.19
N THR A 92 9.88 -1.87 -7.77
CA THR A 92 8.47 -1.51 -7.69
C THR A 92 8.24 -0.21 -8.46
N LEU A 93 7.35 -0.25 -9.44
CA LEU A 93 6.78 0.90 -10.12
C LEU A 93 5.35 1.12 -9.62
N GLY A 94 5.02 2.34 -9.21
CA GLY A 94 3.66 2.75 -8.85
C GLY A 94 3.22 3.96 -9.67
N ALA A 95 1.95 4.00 -10.07
CA ALA A 95 1.34 5.15 -10.75
C ALA A 95 -0.13 5.30 -10.34
N ASP A 96 -0.62 6.54 -10.28
CA ASP A 96 -2.02 6.85 -10.02
C ASP A 96 -2.69 7.62 -11.18
N ILE A 97 -4.02 7.73 -11.14
CA ILE A 97 -4.79 8.43 -12.19
C ILE A 97 -4.51 9.94 -12.24
N HIS A 98 -3.92 10.51 -11.19
CA HIS A 98 -3.52 11.92 -11.15
C HIS A 98 -2.14 12.16 -11.79
N GLY A 99 -1.54 11.13 -12.39
CA GLY A 99 -0.25 11.21 -13.07
C GLY A 99 0.95 11.21 -12.12
N LYS A 100 0.74 10.95 -10.81
CA LYS A 100 1.86 10.76 -9.88
C LYS A 100 2.39 9.35 -10.06
N TRP A 101 3.71 9.22 -10.15
CA TRP A 101 4.37 7.94 -10.26
C TRP A 101 5.64 7.91 -9.42
N ASN A 102 6.07 6.70 -9.06
CA ASN A 102 7.32 6.48 -8.36
C ASN A 102 7.95 5.15 -8.74
N VAL A 103 9.27 5.09 -8.60
CA VAL A 103 10.05 3.86 -8.71
C VAL A 103 10.82 3.67 -7.41
N ARG A 104 10.80 2.45 -6.89
CA ARG A 104 11.49 2.06 -5.66
C ARG A 104 12.22 0.74 -5.88
N PHE A 105 13.47 0.71 -5.42
CA PHE A 105 14.26 -0.51 -5.32
C PHE A 105 14.38 -0.91 -3.84
N ASP A 106 14.06 -2.16 -3.51
CA ASP A 106 14.28 -2.73 -2.18
C ASP A 106 15.58 -3.55 -2.20
N LEU A 107 16.61 -3.07 -1.47
CA LEU A 107 17.91 -3.74 -1.30
C LEU A 107 17.80 -5.00 -0.41
#